data_AF-A0A7X8BYS4-F1
#
_entry.id   AF-A0A7X8BYS4-F1
#
_cell.length_a   1.000
_cell.length_b   1.000
_cell.length_c   1.000
_cell.angle_alpha   90.00
_cell.angle_beta   90.00
_cell.angle_gamma   90.00
#
_symmetry.space_group_name_H-M   'P 1'
#
loop_
_entity.id
_entity.type
_entity.pdbx_description
1 polymer ?
#
loop_
_entity_poly.entity_id
_entity_poly.type
_entity_poly.pdbx_seq_one_letter_code
_entity_poly.pdbx_strand_id
1 'polypeptide(L)'
;MKTIEEFQAFYKNNLQSELDSIDTLRKSTIKQIIKRIFIFILIIAVVLLIGALINSAIYGSIFLENNDDIAIPMIIAVIVSFILILTLPAQCRSIKKKFTIEFKKRIIEPIIHFIHEGLKYEPTNYIPQNVFIKSKIFTQYPDKYYGDDYVSGIIDKTEIMFSEIHAKYKYSSSDDDKDEYAPLFDGLFCVADFHKNFNGKYFVLPDFAERKFGKIGQMFQKIGSSHGKLIQLENPEFEKIFAVYGSDQVEARYILSSSMMQRLVDFQKKMQQNTFSKFC
;
A
#
# COMPACT_ATOMS: atom_id res chain seq x y z
N MET A 1 21.78 -8.82 -15.23
CA MET A 1 20.34 -8.52 -15.00
C MET A 1 19.59 -8.98 -16.22
N LYS A 2 18.39 -9.53 -16.02
CA LYS A 2 17.58 -10.02 -17.15
C LYS A 2 17.19 -8.88 -18.09
N THR A 3 17.21 -9.14 -19.39
CA THR A 3 16.90 -8.13 -20.41
C THR A 3 15.39 -7.98 -20.64
N ILE A 4 15.00 -6.92 -21.36
CA ILE A 4 13.59 -6.70 -21.72
C ILE A 4 13.10 -7.83 -22.63
N GLU A 5 13.95 -8.32 -23.53
CA GLU A 5 13.65 -9.42 -24.46
C GLU A 5 13.42 -10.73 -23.69
N GLU A 6 14.25 -11.02 -22.69
CA GLU A 6 14.06 -12.18 -21.81
C GLU A 6 12.75 -12.09 -21.03
N PHE A 7 12.38 -10.89 -20.55
CA PHE A 7 11.10 -10.69 -19.88
C PHE A 7 9.92 -10.85 -20.85
N GLN A 8 10.02 -10.37 -22.08
CA GLN A 8 8.98 -10.57 -23.09
C GLN A 8 8.78 -12.05 -23.43
N ALA A 9 9.87 -12.82 -23.54
CA ALA A 9 9.81 -14.25 -23.75
C ALA A 9 9.15 -14.97 -22.56
N PHE A 10 9.55 -14.64 -21.33
CA PHE A 10 8.93 -15.16 -20.11
C PHE A 10 7.45 -14.80 -20.03
N TYR A 11 7.08 -13.56 -20.33
CA TYR A 11 5.70 -13.11 -20.33
C TYR A 11 4.86 -13.97 -21.29
N LYS A 12 5.31 -14.13 -22.53
CA LYS A 12 4.59 -14.89 -23.55
C LYS A 12 4.47 -16.38 -23.21
N ASN A 13 5.54 -16.97 -22.69
CA ASN A 13 5.61 -18.41 -22.46
C ASN A 13 4.99 -18.86 -21.13
N ASN A 14 5.06 -18.02 -20.09
CA ASN A 14 4.73 -18.41 -18.72
C ASN A 14 3.57 -17.60 -18.13
N LEU A 15 3.47 -16.30 -18.41
CA LEU A 15 2.47 -15.44 -17.78
C LEU A 15 1.20 -15.26 -18.61
N GLN A 16 1.27 -15.31 -19.93
CA GLN A 16 0.13 -14.97 -20.79
C GLN A 16 -1.08 -15.88 -20.54
N SER A 17 -0.87 -17.20 -20.51
CA SER A 17 -1.96 -18.14 -20.22
C SER A 17 -2.49 -18.01 -18.79
N GLU A 18 -1.61 -17.72 -17.83
CA GLU A 18 -2.01 -17.49 -16.43
C GLU A 18 -2.83 -16.21 -16.30
N LEU A 19 -2.46 -15.14 -17.00
CA LEU A 19 -3.19 -13.88 -17.05
C LEU A 19 -4.59 -14.04 -17.63
N ASP A 20 -4.73 -14.79 -18.72
CA ASP A 20 -6.03 -15.11 -19.29
C ASP A 20 -6.89 -15.87 -18.26
N SER A 21 -6.32 -16.88 -17.60
CA SER A 21 -7.00 -17.63 -16.54
C SER A 21 -7.42 -16.73 -15.38
N ILE A 22 -6.55 -15.82 -14.95
CA ILE A 22 -6.80 -14.88 -13.85
C ILE A 22 -7.83 -13.82 -14.25
N ASP A 23 -7.90 -13.39 -15.51
CA ASP A 23 -8.96 -12.49 -15.97
C ASP A 23 -10.33 -13.19 -15.98
N THR A 24 -10.39 -14.48 -16.33
CA THR A 24 -11.63 -15.26 -16.16
C THR A 24 -12.02 -15.37 -14.68
N LEU A 25 -11.04 -15.57 -13.78
CA LEU A 25 -11.27 -15.58 -12.34
C LEU A 25 -11.77 -14.23 -11.85
N ARG A 26 -11.20 -13.11 -12.32
CA ARG A 26 -11.62 -11.73 -12.02
C ARG A 26 -13.07 -11.51 -12.42
N LYS A 27 -13.43 -11.86 -13.66
CA LYS A 27 -14.82 -11.76 -14.17
C LYS A 27 -15.77 -12.62 -13.34
N SER A 28 -15.39 -13.85 -13.00
CA SER A 28 -16.22 -14.74 -12.18
C SER A 28 -16.40 -14.20 -10.76
N THR A 29 -15.35 -13.60 -10.17
CA THR A 29 -15.35 -12.96 -8.84
C THR A 29 -16.33 -11.78 -8.82
N ILE A 30 -16.29 -10.92 -9.84
CA ILE A 30 -17.23 -9.80 -9.99
C ILE A 30 -18.67 -10.32 -10.10
N LYS A 31 -18.91 -11.33 -10.96
CA LYS A 31 -20.24 -11.96 -11.08
C LYS A 31 -20.74 -12.56 -9.76
N GLN A 32 -19.86 -13.22 -8.99
CA GLN A 32 -20.21 -13.77 -7.67
C GLN A 32 -20.61 -12.67 -6.68
N ILE A 33 -19.88 -11.53 -6.67
CA ILE A 33 -20.21 -10.37 -5.83
C ILE A 33 -21.57 -9.79 -6.24
N ILE A 34 -21.80 -9.55 -7.53
CA ILE A 34 -23.07 -9.00 -8.03
C ILE A 34 -24.23 -9.95 -7.71
N LYS A 35 -24.07 -11.26 -7.93
CA LYS A 35 -25.08 -12.27 -7.59
C LYS A 35 -25.42 -12.25 -6.10
N ARG A 36 -24.43 -12.14 -5.22
CA ARG A 36 -24.67 -12.04 -3.77
C ARG A 36 -25.40 -10.76 -3.38
N ILE A 37 -24.99 -9.62 -3.93
CA ILE A 37 -25.69 -8.35 -3.70
C ILE A 37 -27.16 -8.46 -4.13
N PHE A 38 -27.42 -9.01 -5.31
CA PHE A 38 -28.78 -9.20 -5.81
C PHE A 38 -29.63 -10.14 -4.92
N ILE A 39 -29.05 -11.26 -4.47
CA ILE A 39 -29.72 -12.17 -3.52
C ILE A 39 -30.05 -11.45 -2.21
N PHE A 40 -29.14 -10.64 -1.67
CA PHE A 40 -29.38 -9.87 -0.46
C PHE A 40 -30.51 -8.85 -0.63
N ILE A 41 -30.55 -8.14 -1.75
CA ILE A 41 -31.63 -7.21 -2.08
C ILE A 41 -32.98 -7.94 -2.13
N LEU A 42 -33.03 -9.10 -2.77
CA LEU A 42 -34.25 -9.92 -2.85
C LEU A 42 -34.71 -10.38 -1.46
N ILE A 43 -33.79 -10.86 -0.61
CA ILE A 43 -34.10 -11.28 0.76
C ILE A 43 -34.64 -10.11 1.57
N ILE A 44 -34.01 -8.94 1.50
CA ILE A 44 -34.47 -7.74 2.21
C ILE A 44 -35.87 -7.35 1.75
N ALA A 45 -36.13 -7.34 0.43
CA ALA A 45 -37.45 -7.04 -0.11
C ALA A 45 -38.53 -8.02 0.40
N VAL A 46 -38.21 -9.32 0.46
CA VAL A 46 -39.11 -10.34 1.01
C VAL A 46 -39.34 -10.14 2.51
N VAL A 47 -38.30 -9.87 3.29
CA VAL A 47 -38.42 -9.61 4.74
C VAL A 47 -39.30 -8.40 5.03
N LEU A 48 -39.11 -7.30 4.29
CA LEU A 48 -39.94 -6.10 4.42
C LEU A 48 -41.39 -6.36 3.99
N LEU A 49 -41.59 -7.11 2.90
CA LEU A 49 -42.93 -7.47 2.43
C LEU A 49 -43.67 -8.34 3.45
N ILE A 50 -42.99 -9.33 4.04
CA ILE A 50 -43.55 -10.15 5.12
C ILE A 50 -43.89 -9.27 6.33
N GLY A 51 -42.99 -8.38 6.74
CA GLY A 51 -43.23 -7.42 7.82
C GLY A 51 -44.47 -6.56 7.57
N ALA A 52 -44.60 -6.01 6.36
CA ALA A 52 -45.75 -5.21 5.92
C ALA A 52 -47.07 -5.99 5.90
N LEU A 53 -47.06 -7.24 5.40
CA LEU A 53 -48.24 -8.10 5.38
C LEU A 53 -48.70 -8.47 6.80
N ILE A 54 -47.77 -8.84 7.68
CA ILE A 54 -48.09 -9.14 9.08
C ILE A 54 -48.62 -7.88 9.77
N ASN A 55 -48.02 -6.72 9.53
CA ASN A 55 -48.49 -5.45 10.08
C ASN A 55 -49.92 -5.13 9.62
N SER A 56 -50.19 -5.26 8.32
CA SER A 56 -51.52 -5.04 7.75
C SER A 56 -52.57 -6.02 8.29
N ALA A 57 -52.19 -7.27 8.57
CA ALA A 57 -53.11 -8.25 9.13
C ALA A 57 -53.47 -7.97 10.60
N ILE A 58 -52.55 -7.38 11.38
CA ILE A 58 -52.76 -7.09 12.81
C ILE A 58 -53.43 -5.73 13.02
N TYR A 59 -52.97 -4.70 12.31
CA TYR A 59 -53.37 -3.30 12.55
C TYR A 59 -54.30 -2.72 11.46
N GLY A 60 -54.61 -3.49 10.41
CA GLY A 60 -55.46 -3.04 9.30
C GLY A 60 -54.78 -2.11 8.31
N SER A 61 -53.53 -1.72 8.55
CA SER A 61 -52.75 -0.82 7.69
C SER A 61 -51.29 -1.28 7.57
N ILE A 62 -50.66 -0.95 6.44
CA ILE A 62 -49.24 -1.24 6.19
C ILE A 62 -48.33 -0.26 6.95
N PHE A 63 -48.80 0.98 7.11
CA PHE A 63 -48.06 2.09 7.74
C PHE A 63 -48.76 2.57 9.00
N LEU A 64 -48.00 3.21 9.89
CA LEU A 64 -48.52 3.84 11.10
C LEU A 64 -49.43 5.03 10.73
N GLU A 65 -50.74 4.80 10.66
CA GLU A 65 -51.75 5.86 10.47
C GLU A 65 -52.22 6.47 11.79
N ASN A 66 -52.16 5.70 12.90
CA ASN A 66 -52.54 6.16 14.23
C ASN A 66 -51.31 6.32 15.12
N ASN A 67 -51.28 7.38 15.94
CA ASN A 67 -50.18 7.66 16.88
C ASN A 67 -50.09 6.67 18.05
N ASP A 68 -51.14 5.87 18.29
CA ASP A 68 -51.23 4.96 19.43
C ASP A 68 -50.76 3.52 19.09
N ASP A 69 -50.61 3.19 17.80
CA ASP A 69 -50.18 1.86 17.35
C ASP A 69 -48.67 1.78 17.18
N ILE A 70 -48.04 0.69 17.67
CA ILE A 70 -46.63 0.39 17.43
C ILE A 70 -46.55 -0.74 16.41
N ALA A 71 -45.98 -0.45 15.23
CA ALA A 71 -45.82 -1.41 14.12
C ALA A 71 -44.68 -2.42 14.39
N ILE A 72 -44.79 -3.21 15.46
CA ILE A 72 -43.76 -4.13 15.94
C ILE A 72 -43.23 -5.06 14.82
N PRO A 73 -44.07 -5.71 13.99
CA PRO A 73 -43.59 -6.59 12.92
C PRO A 73 -42.73 -5.86 11.88
N MET A 74 -43.11 -4.63 11.52
CA MET A 74 -42.37 -3.81 10.57
C MET A 74 -41.03 -3.35 11.15
N ILE A 75 -41.00 -2.98 12.44
CA ILE A 75 -39.77 -2.61 13.15
C ILE A 75 -38.79 -3.79 13.16
N ILE A 76 -39.27 -5.01 13.47
CA ILE A 76 -38.43 -6.22 13.44
C ILE A 76 -37.89 -6.47 12.02
N ALA A 77 -38.73 -6.36 10.98
CA ALA A 77 -38.30 -6.54 9.60
C ALA A 77 -37.21 -5.52 9.18
N VAL A 78 -37.33 -4.27 9.63
CA VAL A 78 -36.31 -3.22 9.40
C VAL A 78 -35.01 -3.54 10.13
N ILE A 79 -35.07 -3.99 11.39
CA ILE A 79 -33.88 -4.37 12.17
C ILE A 79 -33.16 -5.56 11.50
N VAL A 80 -33.89 -6.59 11.10
CA VAL A 80 -33.32 -7.76 10.39
C VAL A 80 -32.67 -7.32 9.08
N SER A 81 -33.34 -6.46 8.31
CA SER A 81 -32.80 -5.92 7.06
C SER A 81 -31.50 -5.12 7.29
N PHE A 82 -31.44 -4.32 8.36
CA PHE A 82 -30.25 -3.57 8.74
C PHE A 82 -29.08 -4.49 9.09
N ILE A 83 -29.32 -5.55 9.89
CA ILE A 83 -28.31 -6.54 10.23
C ILE A 83 -27.76 -7.22 8.97
N LEU A 84 -28.63 -7.61 8.02
CA LEU A 84 -28.20 -8.20 6.76
C LEU A 84 -27.28 -7.26 5.97
N ILE A 85 -27.63 -5.96 5.88
CA ILE A 85 -26.82 -4.94 5.20
C ILE A 85 -25.44 -4.82 5.83
N LEU A 86 -25.33 -4.85 7.17
CA LEU A 86 -24.05 -4.75 7.87
C LEU A 86 -23.10 -5.91 7.58
N THR A 87 -23.61 -7.11 7.30
CA THR A 87 -22.77 -8.29 7.00
C THR A 87 -22.25 -8.36 5.56
N LEU A 88 -22.92 -7.69 4.61
CA LEU A 88 -22.63 -7.78 3.18
C LEU A 88 -21.21 -7.28 2.81
N PRO A 89 -20.72 -6.13 3.33
CA PRO A 89 -19.37 -5.65 3.03
C PRO A 89 -18.27 -6.65 3.40
N ALA A 90 -18.39 -7.32 4.56
CA ALA A 90 -17.41 -8.30 5.02
C ALA A 90 -17.33 -9.52 4.08
N GLN A 91 -18.48 -10.01 3.61
CA GLN A 91 -18.54 -11.11 2.65
C GLN A 91 -17.92 -10.72 1.29
N CYS A 92 -18.24 -9.54 0.79
CA CYS A 92 -17.68 -9.02 -0.45
C CYS A 92 -16.16 -8.83 -0.35
N ARG A 93 -15.66 -8.32 0.79
CA ARG A 93 -14.22 -8.18 1.06
C ARG A 93 -13.52 -9.54 1.04
N SER A 94 -14.11 -10.58 1.64
CA SER A 94 -13.53 -11.93 1.64
C SER A 94 -13.35 -12.48 0.22
N ILE A 95 -14.34 -12.32 -0.65
CA ILE A 95 -14.27 -12.76 -2.05
C ILE A 95 -13.17 -12.00 -2.81
N LYS A 96 -13.12 -10.67 -2.67
CA LYS A 96 -12.05 -9.85 -3.28
C LYS A 96 -10.66 -10.26 -2.78
N LYS A 97 -10.51 -10.48 -1.47
CA LYS A 97 -9.24 -10.89 -0.84
C LYS A 97 -8.73 -12.21 -1.43
N LYS A 98 -9.62 -13.20 -1.63
CA LYS A 98 -9.24 -14.47 -2.29
C LYS A 98 -8.70 -14.25 -3.70
N PHE A 99 -9.38 -13.42 -4.51
CA PHE A 99 -8.89 -13.07 -5.84
C PHE A 99 -7.52 -12.38 -5.79
N THR A 100 -7.33 -11.40 -4.91
CA THR A 100 -6.06 -10.67 -4.77
C THR A 100 -4.90 -11.61 -4.41
N ILE A 101 -5.13 -12.56 -3.49
CA ILE A 101 -4.11 -13.55 -3.11
C ILE A 101 -3.76 -14.45 -4.30
N GLU A 102 -4.75 -14.96 -5.04
CA GLU A 102 -4.51 -15.78 -6.23
C GLU A 102 -3.77 -15.01 -7.32
N PHE A 103 -4.13 -13.75 -7.55
CA PHE A 103 -3.42 -12.87 -8.50
C PHE A 103 -1.95 -12.71 -8.10
N LYS A 104 -1.69 -12.35 -6.84
CA LYS A 104 -0.34 -12.18 -6.31
C LYS A 104 0.48 -13.45 -6.45
N LYS A 105 -0.10 -14.60 -6.09
CA LYS A 105 0.56 -15.90 -6.17
C LYS A 105 0.85 -16.36 -7.60
N ARG A 106 -0.08 -16.16 -8.54
CA ARG A 106 0.08 -16.68 -9.92
C ARG A 106 0.80 -15.74 -10.86
N ILE A 107 0.81 -14.44 -10.56
CA ILE A 107 1.38 -13.41 -11.45
C ILE A 107 2.60 -12.76 -10.81
N ILE A 108 2.49 -12.25 -9.59
CA ILE A 108 3.58 -11.50 -8.96
C ILE A 108 4.70 -12.45 -8.51
N GLU A 109 4.37 -13.57 -7.88
CA GLU A 109 5.37 -14.54 -7.43
C GLU A 109 6.27 -15.05 -8.57
N PRO A 110 5.76 -15.46 -9.75
CA PRO A 110 6.62 -15.84 -10.87
C PRO A 110 7.44 -14.67 -11.43
N ILE A 111 6.94 -13.43 -11.37
CA ILE A 111 7.72 -12.26 -11.76
C ILE A 111 8.90 -12.05 -10.80
N ILE A 112 8.70 -12.21 -9.49
CA ILE A 112 9.77 -12.10 -8.49
C ILE A 112 10.83 -13.17 -8.72
N HIS A 113 10.43 -14.43 -8.92
CA HIS A 113 11.36 -15.51 -9.23
C HIS A 113 12.02 -15.34 -10.60
N PHE A 114 11.33 -14.73 -11.57
CA PHE A 114 11.95 -14.33 -12.82
C PHE A 114 13.04 -13.29 -12.57
N ILE A 115 12.83 -12.29 -11.73
CA ILE A 115 13.87 -11.29 -11.42
C ILE A 115 15.10 -11.99 -10.81
N HIS A 116 14.89 -12.84 -9.81
CA HIS A 116 15.96 -13.62 -9.19
C HIS A 116 15.38 -14.82 -8.41
N GLU A 117 15.91 -16.02 -8.66
CA GLU A 117 15.40 -17.27 -8.07
C GLU A 117 15.58 -17.35 -6.54
N GLY A 118 16.60 -16.67 -6.01
CA GLY A 118 16.87 -16.59 -4.57
C GLY A 118 15.93 -15.67 -3.79
N LEU A 119 14.90 -15.09 -4.41
CA LEU A 119 13.93 -14.21 -3.75
C LEU A 119 12.67 -14.98 -3.38
N LYS A 120 12.27 -14.83 -2.11
CA LYS A 120 11.01 -15.31 -1.56
C LYS A 120 9.98 -14.19 -1.59
N TYR A 121 8.74 -14.51 -1.94
CA TYR A 121 7.62 -13.56 -1.94
C TYR A 121 6.51 -14.01 -0.97
N GLU A 122 6.05 -13.08 -0.14
CA GLU A 122 4.99 -13.26 0.86
C GLU A 122 3.92 -12.17 0.69
N PRO A 123 2.82 -12.45 -0.03
CA PRO A 123 1.91 -11.42 -0.56
C PRO A 123 1.10 -10.65 0.49
N THR A 124 1.03 -11.14 1.72
CA THR A 124 0.28 -10.54 2.83
C THR A 124 1.17 -10.10 3.97
N ASN A 125 2.46 -10.37 3.88
CA ASN A 125 3.44 -9.97 4.88
C ASN A 125 4.09 -8.66 4.43
N TYR A 126 4.78 -7.99 5.35
CA TYR A 126 5.48 -6.73 5.09
C TYR A 126 6.62 -6.55 6.10
N ILE A 127 7.56 -5.66 5.79
CA ILE A 127 8.69 -5.37 6.68
C ILE A 127 8.15 -4.97 8.07
N PRO A 128 8.66 -5.56 9.16
CA PRO A 128 8.22 -5.21 10.51
C PRO A 128 8.44 -3.74 10.86
N GLN A 129 7.49 -3.15 11.60
CA GLN A 129 7.53 -1.73 12.01
C GLN A 129 8.82 -1.35 12.73
N ASN A 130 9.38 -2.25 13.55
CA ASN A 130 10.64 -2.00 14.26
C ASN A 130 11.83 -1.83 13.30
N VAL A 131 11.85 -2.50 12.14
CA VAL A 131 12.88 -2.31 11.11
C VAL A 131 12.72 -0.94 10.46
N PHE A 132 11.50 -0.55 10.10
CA PHE A 132 11.19 0.77 9.58
C PHE A 132 11.64 1.89 10.54
N ILE A 133 11.32 1.77 11.84
CA ILE A 133 11.75 2.73 12.87
C ILE A 133 13.28 2.74 13.02
N LYS A 134 13.92 1.56 12.99
CA LYS A 134 15.39 1.44 13.09
C LYS A 134 16.14 2.09 11.93
N SER A 135 15.49 2.24 10.76
CA SER A 135 16.07 2.97 9.63
C SER A 135 16.37 4.43 9.96
N LYS A 136 15.61 5.00 10.92
CA LYS A 136 15.63 6.41 11.31
C LYS A 136 15.35 7.40 10.20
N ILE A 137 15.02 6.98 8.97
CA ILE A 137 14.69 7.89 7.86
C ILE A 137 13.59 8.87 8.26
N PHE A 138 12.65 8.42 9.09
CA PHE A 138 11.59 9.23 9.66
C PHE A 138 11.80 9.40 11.16
N THR A 139 11.73 10.64 11.65
CA THR A 139 11.86 10.94 13.09
C THR A 139 10.57 10.71 13.87
N GLN A 140 9.43 10.75 13.18
CA GLN A 140 8.12 10.52 13.78
C GLN A 140 7.78 9.04 13.80
N TYR A 141 7.21 8.58 14.91
CA TYR A 141 6.72 7.20 15.04
C TYR A 141 5.36 7.06 14.36
N PRO A 142 5.10 5.97 13.62
CA PRO A 142 3.78 5.74 13.04
C PRO A 142 2.83 5.12 14.06
N ASP A 143 1.67 5.73 14.23
CA ASP A 143 0.55 5.24 15.03
C ASP A 143 -0.22 4.11 14.33
N LYS A 144 -0.24 4.13 12.98
CA LYS A 144 -0.77 3.04 12.16
C LYS A 144 0.31 2.57 11.18
N TYR A 145 0.49 1.26 11.12
CA TYR A 145 1.50 0.62 10.29
C TYR A 145 0.97 -0.69 9.72
N TYR A 146 0.90 -0.76 8.40
CA TYR A 146 0.47 -1.95 7.66
C TYR A 146 1.08 -1.93 6.26
N GLY A 147 1.04 -3.06 5.57
CA GLY A 147 1.60 -3.19 4.24
C GLY A 147 1.25 -4.53 3.62
N ASP A 148 1.90 -4.82 2.51
CA ASP A 148 1.86 -6.10 1.84
C ASP A 148 3.08 -6.26 0.90
N ASP A 149 3.11 -7.36 0.14
CA ASP A 149 4.13 -7.60 -0.87
C ASP A 149 5.57 -7.69 -0.36
N TYR A 150 5.77 -8.38 0.77
CA TYR A 150 7.10 -8.68 1.29
C TYR A 150 7.89 -9.59 0.35
N VAL A 151 9.04 -9.11 -0.09
CA VAL A 151 10.05 -9.87 -0.80
C VAL A 151 11.32 -9.87 0.04
N SER A 152 11.99 -11.01 0.14
CA SER A 152 13.27 -11.14 0.85
C SER A 152 14.17 -12.18 0.20
N GLY A 153 15.47 -12.05 0.35
CA GLY A 153 16.44 -13.02 -0.14
C GLY A 153 17.82 -12.44 -0.34
N ILE A 154 18.69 -13.18 -1.01
CA ILE A 154 20.06 -12.76 -1.30
C ILE A 154 20.21 -12.61 -2.81
N ILE A 155 20.70 -11.45 -3.25
CA ILE A 155 21.15 -11.21 -4.62
C ILE A 155 22.66 -11.08 -4.59
N ASP A 156 23.36 -11.99 -5.27
CA ASP A 156 24.81 -12.16 -5.23
C ASP A 156 25.34 -12.39 -3.81
N LYS A 157 25.68 -11.31 -3.10
CA LYS A 157 26.13 -11.34 -1.69
C LYS A 157 25.24 -10.49 -0.79
N THR A 158 24.34 -9.70 -1.36
CA THR A 158 23.54 -8.71 -0.64
C THR A 158 22.20 -9.30 -0.22
N GLU A 159 22.01 -9.40 1.09
CA GLU A 159 20.69 -9.62 1.67
C GLU A 159 19.81 -8.40 1.41
N ILE A 160 18.66 -8.63 0.78
CA ILE A 160 17.66 -7.60 0.51
C ILE A 160 16.31 -8.02 1.06
N MET A 161 15.54 -7.03 1.47
CA MET A 161 14.11 -7.17 1.67
C MET A 161 13.38 -5.89 1.30
N PHE A 162 12.19 -6.02 0.73
CA PHE A 162 11.33 -4.88 0.44
C PHE A 162 9.87 -5.25 0.58
N SER A 163 9.02 -4.25 0.82
CA SER A 163 7.56 -4.41 0.85
C SER A 163 6.88 -3.07 0.61
N GLU A 164 5.62 -3.09 0.18
CA GLU A 164 4.80 -1.89 0.22
C GLU A 164 4.42 -1.58 1.68
N ILE A 165 4.67 -0.36 2.13
CA ILE A 165 4.43 0.08 3.50
C ILE A 165 3.55 1.33 3.50
N HIS A 166 2.53 1.29 4.35
CA HIS A 166 1.69 2.42 4.71
C HIS A 166 1.88 2.72 6.19
N ALA A 167 2.59 3.80 6.48
CA ALA A 167 2.84 4.33 7.82
C ALA A 167 2.07 5.65 7.96
N LYS A 168 1.29 5.80 9.04
CA LYS A 168 0.51 7.02 9.32
C LYS A 168 0.73 7.47 10.75
N TYR A 169 0.78 8.78 10.96
CA TYR A 169 0.84 9.37 12.28
C TYR A 169 -0.46 10.11 12.61
N LYS A 170 -0.81 10.14 13.89
CA LYS A 170 -1.95 10.87 14.42
C LYS A 170 -1.56 12.34 14.58
N TYR A 171 -2.42 13.24 14.11
CA TYR A 171 -2.31 14.66 14.44
C TYR A 171 -3.63 15.10 15.09
N SER A 172 -3.55 15.74 16.26
CA SER A 172 -4.73 16.26 16.93
C SER A 172 -5.17 17.57 16.26
N SER A 173 -6.42 17.62 15.83
CA SER A 173 -7.13 18.88 15.61
C SER A 173 -7.79 19.25 16.94
N SER A 174 -7.57 20.45 17.45
CA SER A 174 -7.96 20.87 18.80
C SER A 174 -9.49 20.90 19.05
N ASP A 175 -10.31 20.71 18.01
CA ASP A 175 -11.76 20.95 18.04
C ASP A 175 -12.64 19.71 17.78
N ASP A 176 -12.09 18.52 17.50
CA ASP A 176 -12.89 17.33 17.17
C ASP A 176 -12.36 16.05 17.85
N ASP A 177 -13.26 15.28 18.48
CA ASP A 177 -13.00 13.97 19.13
C ASP A 177 -12.63 12.84 18.14
N LYS A 178 -12.23 13.18 16.91
CA LYS A 178 -11.90 12.24 15.85
C LYS A 178 -10.39 12.10 15.71
N ASP A 179 -9.92 10.87 15.78
CA ASP A 179 -8.54 10.55 15.44
C ASP A 179 -8.29 10.80 13.94
N GLU A 180 -7.66 11.93 13.63
CA GLU A 180 -7.16 12.22 12.29
C GLU A 180 -5.74 11.67 12.10
N TYR A 181 -5.49 11.11 10.91
CA TYR A 181 -4.22 10.50 10.56
C TYR A 181 -3.69 11.10 9.27
N ALA A 182 -2.42 11.49 9.26
CA ALA A 182 -1.70 11.90 8.07
C ALA A 182 -0.74 10.79 7.62
N PRO A 183 -0.50 10.63 6.30
CA PRO A 183 0.53 9.72 5.82
C PRO A 183 1.91 10.18 6.29
N LEU A 184 2.65 9.27 6.90
CA LEU A 184 4.08 9.39 7.17
C LEU A 184 4.88 8.84 5.98
N PHE A 185 4.52 7.64 5.53
CA PHE A 185 5.13 6.99 4.39
C PHE A 185 4.10 6.12 3.69
N ASP A 186 4.09 6.15 2.36
CA ASP A 186 3.16 5.39 1.54
C ASP A 186 3.88 4.98 0.25
N GLY A 187 4.35 3.72 0.20
CA GLY A 187 5.04 3.19 -0.97
C GLY A 187 6.01 2.05 -0.68
N LEU A 188 6.93 1.80 -1.61
CA LEU A 188 7.90 0.71 -1.53
C LEU A 188 9.04 1.05 -0.55
N PHE A 189 9.16 0.29 0.54
CA PHE A 189 10.27 0.38 1.49
C PHE A 189 11.25 -0.77 1.24
N CYS A 190 12.54 -0.45 1.12
CA CYS A 190 13.59 -1.43 0.84
C CYS A 190 14.72 -1.33 1.87
N VAL A 191 15.22 -2.48 2.30
CA VAL A 191 16.38 -2.64 3.16
C VAL A 191 17.34 -3.58 2.45
N ALA A 192 18.59 -3.17 2.36
CA ALA A 192 19.67 -3.98 1.80
C ALA A 192 20.86 -3.92 2.75
N ASP A 193 21.63 -5.02 2.81
CA ASP A 193 22.91 -4.98 3.49
C ASP A 193 23.91 -4.03 2.80
N PHE A 194 24.92 -3.65 3.54
CA PHE A 194 26.03 -2.88 3.01
C PHE A 194 27.34 -3.52 3.47
N HIS A 195 28.10 -4.06 2.52
CA HIS A 195 29.32 -4.83 2.76
C HIS A 195 30.53 -3.99 3.18
N LYS A 196 30.32 -2.78 3.69
CA LYS A 196 31.37 -1.92 4.26
C LYS A 196 31.03 -1.62 5.70
N ASN A 197 32.02 -1.70 6.57
CA ASN A 197 31.89 -1.28 7.95
C ASN A 197 32.07 0.24 8.02
N PHE A 198 31.13 0.90 8.69
CA PHE A 198 31.18 2.32 9.00
C PHE A 198 30.52 2.55 10.37
N ASN A 199 31.00 3.54 11.11
CA ASN A 199 30.58 3.77 12.50
C ASN A 199 29.45 4.81 12.59
N GLY A 200 29.37 5.69 11.59
CA GLY A 200 28.39 6.75 11.50
C GLY A 200 27.01 6.32 10.99
N LYS A 201 26.12 7.30 10.95
CA LYS A 201 24.81 7.19 10.27
C LYS A 201 24.77 8.25 9.19
N TYR A 202 24.31 7.84 8.01
CA TYR A 202 24.33 8.65 6.81
C TYR A 202 22.97 8.58 6.13
N PHE A 203 22.44 9.75 5.81
CA PHE A 203 21.13 9.91 5.22
C PHE A 203 21.28 10.66 3.92
N VAL A 204 21.00 9.98 2.81
CA VAL A 204 20.87 10.60 1.50
C VAL A 204 19.40 10.89 1.29
N LEU A 205 19.03 12.16 1.40
CA LEU A 205 17.66 12.62 1.27
C LEU A 205 17.54 13.43 0.00
N PRO A 206 16.40 13.37 -0.70
CA PRO A 206 16.21 14.26 -1.84
C PRO A 206 16.26 15.73 -1.41
N ASP A 207 17.06 16.55 -2.11
CA ASP A 207 17.15 17.99 -1.88
C ASP A 207 16.08 18.69 -2.74
N PHE A 208 14.89 18.86 -2.15
CA PHE A 208 13.75 19.45 -2.85
C PHE A 208 13.34 20.76 -2.19
N ALA A 209 13.89 21.87 -2.67
CA ALA A 209 13.25 23.19 -2.58
C ALA A 209 12.08 23.23 -3.60
N GLU A 210 10.90 22.86 -3.13
CA GLU A 210 9.55 22.92 -3.76
C GLU A 210 9.36 23.31 -5.25
N ARG A 211 8.61 22.45 -5.96
CA ARG A 211 7.46 22.81 -6.84
C ARG A 211 6.68 21.60 -7.37
N LYS A 212 7.30 20.41 -7.45
CA LYS A 212 6.66 19.18 -7.97
C LYS A 212 6.13 18.18 -6.92
N PHE A 213 6.51 18.30 -5.64
CA PHE A 213 6.25 17.25 -4.62
C PHE A 213 5.57 17.71 -3.32
N GLY A 214 5.12 18.97 -3.21
CA GLY A 214 4.27 19.46 -2.11
C GLY A 214 4.72 19.03 -0.69
N LYS A 215 3.79 18.41 0.07
CA LYS A 215 3.97 17.97 1.48
C LYS A 215 5.17 17.04 1.72
N ILE A 216 5.60 16.27 0.71
CA ILE A 216 6.74 15.35 0.80
C ILE A 216 8.06 16.13 0.92
N GLY A 217 8.21 17.24 0.18
CA GLY A 217 9.41 18.08 0.25
C GLY A 217 9.61 18.74 1.61
N GLN A 218 8.54 19.29 2.20
CA GLN A 218 8.57 19.88 3.55
C GLN A 218 8.91 18.85 4.62
N MET A 219 8.45 17.60 4.44
CA MET A 219 8.78 16.49 5.33
C MET A 219 10.27 16.15 5.24
N PHE A 220 10.84 16.01 4.04
CA PHE A 220 12.27 15.73 3.87
C PHE A 220 13.20 16.86 4.35
N GLN A 221 12.80 18.13 4.23
CA GLN A 221 13.55 19.25 4.78
C GLN A 221 13.60 19.21 6.32
N LYS A 222 12.46 18.93 6.98
CA LYS A 222 12.40 18.77 8.45
C LYS A 222 13.18 17.54 8.91
N ILE A 223 13.11 16.45 8.14
CA ILE A 223 13.91 15.26 8.35
C ILE A 223 15.39 15.62 8.28
N GLY A 224 15.88 16.24 7.20
CA GLY A 224 17.31 16.55 7.00
C GLY A 224 17.98 17.21 8.20
N SER A 225 17.40 18.27 8.75
CA SER A 225 17.94 19.01 9.91
C SER A 225 18.06 18.18 11.20
N SER A 226 17.33 17.06 11.31
CA SER A 226 17.38 16.16 12.47
C SER A 226 18.40 15.01 12.35
N HIS A 227 19.04 14.86 11.17
CA HIS A 227 19.88 13.71 10.81
C HIS A 227 21.39 13.96 10.92
N GLY A 228 21.80 15.10 11.50
CA GLY A 228 23.20 15.46 11.71
C GLY A 228 23.62 16.66 10.87
N LYS A 229 24.92 16.76 10.58
CA LYS A 229 25.47 17.89 9.81
C LYS A 229 25.35 17.60 8.32
N LEU A 230 25.07 18.66 7.55
CA LEU A 230 25.12 18.61 6.10
C LEU A 230 26.56 18.28 5.65
N ILE A 231 26.68 17.33 4.73
CA ILE A 231 27.93 16.86 4.16
C ILE A 231 27.99 17.31 2.70
N GLN A 232 29.06 18.00 2.33
CA GLN A 232 29.29 18.44 0.97
C GLN A 232 30.15 17.42 0.21
N LEU A 233 29.65 16.95 -0.93
CA LEU A 233 30.32 16.02 -1.81
C LEU A 233 30.76 16.71 -3.11
N GLU A 234 31.66 16.04 -3.84
CA GLU A 234 32.35 16.61 -5.01
C GLU A 234 31.56 16.50 -6.32
N ASN A 235 30.39 15.84 -6.32
CA ASN A 235 29.59 15.63 -7.53
C ASN A 235 28.46 16.68 -7.63
N PRO A 236 28.58 17.69 -8.52
CA PRO A 236 27.59 18.76 -8.61
C PRO A 236 26.23 18.32 -9.15
N GLU A 237 26.16 17.24 -9.93
CA GLU A 237 24.86 16.70 -10.37
C GLU A 237 24.12 16.03 -9.21
N PHE A 238 24.85 15.32 -8.35
CA PHE A 238 24.30 14.65 -7.18
C PHE A 238 23.78 15.66 -6.15
N GLU A 239 24.59 16.67 -5.81
CA GLU A 239 24.24 17.73 -4.85
C GLU A 239 23.01 18.56 -5.28
N LYS A 240 22.67 18.59 -6.58
CA LYS A 240 21.44 19.24 -7.07
C LYS A 240 20.17 18.43 -6.79
N ILE A 241 20.31 17.14 -6.55
CA ILE A 241 19.19 16.20 -6.44
C ILE A 241 19.05 15.68 -5.00
N PHE A 242 20.16 15.56 -4.29
CA PHE A 242 20.24 14.96 -2.97
C PHE A 242 21.07 15.81 -2.01
N ALA A 243 20.62 15.86 -0.76
CA ALA A 243 21.35 16.38 0.38
C ALA A 243 21.80 15.21 1.27
N VAL A 244 23.04 15.28 1.77
CA VAL A 244 23.60 14.22 2.61
C VAL A 244 23.80 14.73 4.02
N TYR A 245 23.27 14.00 5.00
CA TYR A 245 23.43 14.29 6.41
C TYR A 245 24.16 13.13 7.10
N GLY A 246 25.04 13.45 8.04
CA GLY A 246 25.68 12.42 8.84
C GLY A 246 26.65 12.94 9.90
N SER A 247 27.44 12.02 10.44
CA SER A 247 28.36 12.28 11.56
C SER A 247 29.77 12.71 11.12
N ASP A 248 30.27 12.20 10.00
CA ASP A 248 31.65 12.44 9.55
C ASP A 248 31.74 12.58 8.03
N GLN A 249 32.40 13.64 7.55
CA GLN A 249 32.51 13.95 6.12
C GLN A 249 33.44 12.99 5.35
N VAL A 250 34.48 12.45 5.99
CA VAL A 250 35.47 11.59 5.33
C VAL A 250 34.87 10.19 5.13
N GLU A 251 34.26 9.61 6.16
CA GLU A 251 33.57 8.33 6.12
C GLU A 251 32.36 8.39 5.17
N ALA A 252 31.66 9.53 5.05
CA ALA A 252 30.61 9.72 4.04
C ALA A 252 31.11 9.58 2.60
N ARG A 253 32.28 10.16 2.26
CA ARG A 253 32.87 10.05 0.92
C ARG A 253 33.33 8.61 0.61
N TYR A 254 33.71 7.85 1.63
CA TYR A 254 34.04 6.44 1.49
C TYR A 254 32.80 5.56 1.21
N ILE A 255 31.67 5.88 1.83
CA ILE A 255 30.38 5.22 1.60
C ILE A 255 29.84 5.61 0.22
N LEU A 256 29.68 6.92 -0.01
CA LEU A 256 29.14 7.52 -1.23
C LEU A 256 30.23 7.77 -2.26
N SER A 257 30.83 6.68 -2.75
CA SER A 257 31.80 6.78 -3.85
C SER A 257 31.21 7.48 -5.08
N SER A 258 32.06 8.07 -5.94
CA SER A 258 31.62 8.73 -7.17
C SER A 258 30.73 7.84 -8.04
N SER A 259 31.03 6.53 -8.09
CA SER A 259 30.21 5.56 -8.81
C SER A 259 28.82 5.33 -8.20
N MET A 260 28.70 5.35 -6.86
CA MET A 260 27.43 5.19 -6.16
C MET A 260 26.57 6.43 -6.34
N MET A 261 27.16 7.62 -6.19
CA MET A 261 26.48 8.89 -6.47
C MET A 261 25.93 8.93 -7.90
N GLN A 262 26.74 8.54 -8.89
CA GLN A 262 26.28 8.51 -10.29
C GLN A 262 25.12 7.53 -10.49
N ARG A 263 25.19 6.33 -9.91
CA ARG A 263 24.08 5.35 -9.99
C ARG A 263 22.78 5.89 -9.39
N LEU A 264 22.86 6.62 -8.28
CA LEU A 264 21.69 7.26 -7.66
C LEU A 264 21.09 8.37 -8.55
N VAL A 265 21.95 9.19 -9.16
CA VAL A 265 21.53 10.21 -10.14
C VAL A 265 20.85 9.56 -11.35
N ASP A 266 21.46 8.54 -11.95
CA ASP A 266 20.94 7.84 -13.11
C ASP A 266 19.60 7.14 -12.80
N PHE A 267 19.49 6.55 -11.61
CA PHE A 267 18.26 5.95 -11.11
C PHE A 267 17.15 7.00 -11.00
N GLN A 268 17.43 8.15 -10.39
CA GLN A 268 16.46 9.23 -10.23
C GLN A 268 16.00 9.79 -11.59
N LYS A 269 16.94 10.00 -12.53
CA LYS A 269 16.64 10.48 -13.89
C LYS A 269 15.70 9.51 -14.62
N LYS A 270 15.97 8.20 -14.53
CA LYS A 270 15.09 7.16 -15.10
C LYS A 270 13.69 7.15 -14.49
N MET A 271 13.59 7.30 -13.16
CA MET A 271 12.30 7.35 -12.47
C MET A 271 11.47 8.57 -12.87
N GLN A 272 12.10 9.74 -13.06
CA GLN A 272 11.39 10.92 -13.55
C GLN A 272 10.89 10.74 -14.99
N GLN A 273 11.74 10.26 -15.91
CA GLN A 273 11.37 10.04 -17.31
C GLN A 273 10.19 9.05 -17.46
N ASN A 274 10.20 7.95 -16.70
CA ASN A 274 9.12 6.97 -16.73
C ASN A 274 7.81 7.48 -16.11
N THR A 275 7.88 8.43 -15.16
CA THR A 275 6.69 9.08 -14.61
C THR A 275 6.07 10.02 -15.64
N PHE A 276 6.87 10.81 -16.37
CA PHE A 276 6.37 11.68 -17.44
C PHE A 276 5.82 10.90 -18.64
N SER A 277 6.39 9.76 -19.00
CA SER A 277 5.89 8.91 -20.10
C SER A 277 4.54 8.26 -19.83
N LYS A 278 4.06 8.20 -18.57
CA LYS A 278 2.74 7.64 -18.22
C LYS A 278 1.61 8.67 -18.18
N PHE A 279 1.91 9.94 -18.43
CA PHE A 279 0.94 11.04 -18.51
C PHE A 279 0.81 11.65 -19.92
N CYS A 280 1.41 11.02 -20.94
CA CYS A 280 1.18 11.34 -22.35
C CYS A 280 0.40 10.23 -23.04
#